data_AF-A0A3E4QCG5-F1
#
_entry.id   AF-A0A3E4QCG5-F1
#
_cell.length_a   1.000
_cell.length_b   1.000
_cell.length_c   1.000
_cell.angle_alpha   90.00
_cell.angle_beta   90.00
_cell.angle_gamma   90.00
#
_symmetry.space_group_name_H-M   'P 1'
#
loop_
_entity.id
_entity.type
_entity.pdbx_description
1 polymer ?
#
loop_
_entity_poly.entity_id
_entity_poly.type
_entity_poly.pdbx_seq_one_letter_code
_entity_poly.pdbx_strand_id
1 'polypeptide(L)'
;MKNHKMYEADDKMINLISDNYNLLQAFGSFGINLGFGDKTVREVCESQDVDTYTFLTVVNFTMNGYKEFDNADRLSISTLVQYLKASHTYYLDFQLPFIRKKLVDALDESDNLARLILKLYDEYAHDIRNHMKYEEKNVFPYVDTLLSGQNNDNYDIETFSKHHKQTDVKLRELKNIIIKYLPSDAHHNSQLTAALYDIYNCEDWLDQHANVEEEIFIPAIRHLEAKTKQNDVTVKISSMLNRKSDTGDTLSDREKDVIISVVQGMTNKEIANHLCISTNTVITHRRNIARKLQIHSPAGLTIYAIVNNLVDISTVIL
;
A
#
# COMPACT_ATOMS: atom_id res chain seq x y z
N MET A 1 34.69 -11.32 4.38
CA MET A 1 33.36 -11.25 3.78
C MET A 1 33.00 -12.66 3.35
N LYS A 2 32.08 -13.35 4.03
CA LYS A 2 31.57 -14.61 3.51
C LYS A 2 30.71 -14.25 2.29
N ASN A 3 31.14 -14.65 1.09
CA ASN A 3 30.31 -14.61 -0.10
C ASN A 3 29.16 -15.58 0.15
N HIS A 4 28.05 -15.10 0.70
CA HIS A 4 26.86 -15.93 0.81
C HIS A 4 26.21 -15.99 -0.57
N LYS A 5 25.97 -17.22 -1.03
CA LYS A 5 25.28 -17.52 -2.28
C LYS A 5 23.90 -16.83 -2.24
N MET A 6 23.55 -16.12 -3.31
CA MET A 6 22.19 -15.63 -3.48
C MET A 6 21.26 -16.83 -3.67
N TYR A 7 20.24 -16.93 -2.84
CA TYR A 7 19.26 -18.01 -2.93
C TYR A 7 18.33 -17.77 -4.11
N GLU A 8 18.01 -18.83 -4.82
CA GLU A 8 17.16 -18.81 -6.01
C GLU A 8 15.93 -19.71 -5.85
N ALA A 9 14.94 -19.51 -6.71
CA ALA A 9 13.65 -20.19 -6.63
C ALA A 9 13.74 -21.72 -6.79
N ASP A 10 14.75 -22.18 -7.53
CA ASP A 10 14.94 -23.59 -7.84
C ASP A 10 15.92 -24.29 -6.87
N ASP A 11 16.50 -23.55 -5.92
CA ASP A 11 17.23 -24.14 -4.81
C ASP A 11 16.30 -24.99 -3.94
N LYS A 12 16.83 -26.05 -3.32
CA LYS A 12 16.08 -26.86 -2.34
C LYS A 12 15.92 -26.09 -1.04
N MET A 13 14.70 -26.04 -0.50
CA MET A 13 14.42 -25.29 0.74
C MET A 13 15.26 -25.79 1.94
N ILE A 14 15.57 -27.09 1.98
CA ILE A 14 16.44 -27.67 3.01
C ILE A 14 17.90 -27.18 2.93
N ASN A 15 18.38 -26.84 1.73
CA ASN A 15 19.75 -26.34 1.55
C ASN A 15 19.88 -24.93 2.12
N LEU A 16 18.85 -24.10 1.98
CA LEU A 16 18.79 -22.77 2.58
C LEU A 16 18.99 -22.83 4.11
N ILE A 17 18.26 -23.71 4.80
CA ILE A 17 18.43 -23.91 6.25
C ILE A 17 19.83 -24.44 6.59
N SER A 18 20.35 -25.36 5.78
CA SER A 18 21.66 -25.97 6.00
C SER A 18 22.79 -24.93 5.87
N ASP A 19 22.65 -23.99 4.94
CA ASP A 19 23.57 -22.88 4.73
C ASP A 19 23.47 -21.85 5.86
N ASN A 20 22.25 -21.57 6.33
CA ASN A 20 22.00 -20.65 7.43
C ASN A 20 20.76 -21.04 8.25
N TYR A 21 20.97 -21.64 9.42
CA TYR A 21 19.88 -22.10 10.30
C TYR A 21 19.02 -20.96 10.86
N ASN A 22 19.51 -19.71 10.81
CA ASN A 22 18.72 -18.53 11.19
C ASN A 22 17.46 -18.40 10.32
N LEU A 23 17.44 -18.96 9.11
CA LEU A 23 16.25 -18.96 8.25
C LEU A 23 15.03 -19.65 8.83
N LEU A 24 15.19 -20.53 9.82
CA LEU A 24 14.06 -21.13 10.53
C LEU A 24 13.12 -20.07 11.12
N GLN A 25 13.70 -18.97 11.61
CA GLN A 25 12.93 -17.85 12.16
C GLN A 25 12.20 -17.09 11.04
N ALA A 26 12.88 -16.80 9.93
CA ALA A 26 12.29 -16.14 8.78
C ALA A 26 11.13 -16.93 8.18
N PHE A 27 11.21 -18.27 8.17
CA PHE A 27 10.13 -19.12 7.64
C PHE A 27 8.85 -19.00 8.47
N GLY A 28 8.99 -18.97 9.80
CA GLY A 28 7.87 -18.70 10.70
C GLY A 28 7.23 -17.34 10.42
N SER A 29 8.03 -16.31 10.14
CA SER A 29 7.54 -15.00 9.74
C SER A 29 6.80 -15.02 8.40
N PHE A 30 7.10 -15.91 7.46
CA PHE A 30 6.29 -16.07 6.24
C PHE A 30 5.04 -16.96 6.44
N GLY A 31 4.84 -17.53 7.62
CA GLY A 31 3.82 -18.57 7.84
C GLY A 31 4.14 -19.91 7.17
N ILE A 32 5.41 -20.11 6.78
CA ILE A 32 5.87 -21.36 6.16
C ILE A 32 6.10 -22.38 7.27
N ASN A 33 5.32 -23.45 7.23
CA ASN A 33 5.45 -24.56 8.18
C ASN A 33 6.56 -25.53 7.75
N LEU A 34 7.26 -26.11 8.73
CA LEU A 34 8.21 -27.19 8.50
C LEU A 34 7.49 -28.44 7.94
N GLY A 35 8.26 -29.32 7.29
CA GLY A 35 7.73 -30.56 6.70
C GLY A 35 7.56 -30.51 5.17
N PHE A 36 8.34 -29.66 4.49
CA PHE A 36 8.30 -29.50 3.03
C PHE A 36 9.08 -30.57 2.23
N GLY A 37 9.79 -31.50 2.88
CA GLY A 37 10.57 -32.55 2.21
C GLY A 37 11.65 -31.98 1.29
N ASP A 38 11.82 -32.59 0.11
CA ASP A 38 12.81 -32.16 -0.89
C ASP A 38 12.25 -31.12 -1.88
N LYS A 39 11.26 -30.33 -1.49
CA LYS A 39 10.70 -29.28 -2.36
C LYS A 39 11.69 -28.12 -2.58
N THR A 40 11.62 -27.49 -3.74
CA THR A 40 12.33 -26.24 -4.03
C THR A 40 11.70 -25.06 -3.29
N VAL A 41 12.41 -23.93 -3.22
CA VAL A 41 11.87 -22.69 -2.64
C VAL A 41 10.54 -22.33 -3.29
N ARG A 42 10.48 -22.35 -4.62
CA ARG A 42 9.26 -22.08 -5.40
C ARG A 42 8.10 -23.00 -5.01
N GLU A 43 8.33 -24.31 -4.99
CA GLU A 43 7.29 -25.29 -4.69
C GLU A 43 6.74 -25.13 -3.26
N VAL A 44 7.60 -24.77 -2.30
CA VAL A 44 7.17 -24.49 -0.93
C VAL A 44 6.34 -23.21 -0.87
N CYS A 45 6.86 -22.11 -1.41
CA CYS A 45 6.20 -20.81 -1.45
C CYS A 45 4.80 -20.90 -2.10
N GLU A 46 4.71 -21.51 -3.29
CA GLU A 46 3.44 -21.72 -4.00
C GLU A 46 2.45 -22.56 -3.18
N SER A 47 2.93 -23.60 -2.48
CA SER A 47 2.06 -24.46 -1.66
C SER A 47 1.58 -23.83 -0.35
N GLN A 48 2.14 -22.67 0.03
CA GLN A 48 1.83 -21.96 1.28
C GLN A 48 1.31 -20.53 1.01
N ASP A 49 0.91 -20.23 -0.23
CA ASP A 49 0.39 -18.92 -0.65
C ASP A 49 1.37 -17.75 -0.37
N VAL A 50 2.66 -18.01 -0.55
CA VAL A 50 3.74 -17.02 -0.40
C VAL A 50 4.29 -16.69 -1.78
N ASP A 51 4.37 -15.39 -2.13
CA ASP A 51 5.02 -14.99 -3.36
C ASP A 51 6.53 -15.31 -3.30
N THR A 52 6.99 -16.12 -4.25
CA THR A 52 8.37 -16.63 -4.26
C THR A 52 9.39 -15.51 -4.43
N TYR A 53 9.06 -14.46 -5.20
CA TYR A 53 9.99 -13.36 -5.42
C TYR A 53 10.16 -12.53 -4.15
N THR A 54 9.05 -12.11 -3.54
CA THR A 54 9.06 -11.38 -2.26
C THR A 54 9.78 -12.16 -1.17
N PHE A 55 9.51 -13.47 -1.06
CA PHE A 55 10.21 -14.34 -0.11
C PHE A 55 11.74 -14.28 -0.32
N LEU A 56 12.20 -14.51 -1.56
CA LEU A 56 13.62 -14.46 -1.89
C LEU A 56 14.23 -13.08 -1.70
N THR A 57 13.48 -12.00 -1.97
CA THR A 57 13.95 -10.63 -1.72
C THR A 57 14.22 -10.42 -0.23
N VAL A 58 13.25 -10.74 0.63
CA VAL A 58 13.40 -10.57 2.09
C VAL A 58 14.49 -11.48 2.64
N VAL A 59 14.53 -12.75 2.23
CA VAL A 59 15.53 -13.72 2.68
C VAL A 59 16.94 -13.32 2.26
N ASN A 60 17.16 -12.95 0.99
CA ASN A 60 18.48 -12.51 0.54
C ASN A 60 18.89 -11.16 1.15
N PHE A 61 17.94 -10.27 1.42
CA PHE A 61 18.20 -9.02 2.13
C PHE A 61 18.66 -9.28 3.57
N THR A 62 17.85 -9.99 4.35
CA THR A 62 18.10 -10.22 5.79
C THR A 62 19.29 -11.15 6.06
N MET A 63 19.49 -12.18 5.22
CA MET A 63 20.56 -13.17 5.45
C MET A 63 21.87 -12.82 4.75
N ASN A 64 21.80 -12.22 3.55
CA ASN A 64 22.98 -12.00 2.70
C ASN A 64 23.32 -10.52 2.54
N GLY A 65 22.50 -9.60 3.09
CA GLY A 65 22.69 -8.16 2.98
C GLY A 65 22.43 -7.62 1.57
N TYR A 66 21.72 -8.39 0.73
CA TYR A 66 21.48 -8.01 -0.66
C TYR A 66 20.40 -6.92 -0.77
N LYS A 67 20.78 -5.73 -1.24
CA LYS A 67 19.91 -4.54 -1.31
C LYS A 67 19.42 -4.20 -2.72
N GLU A 68 19.89 -4.90 -3.75
CA GLU A 68 19.61 -4.58 -5.16
C GLU A 68 18.41 -5.38 -5.67
N PHE A 69 17.20 -5.01 -5.28
CA PHE A 69 15.97 -5.58 -5.85
C PHE A 69 15.49 -4.70 -7.00
N ASP A 70 15.79 -5.13 -8.23
CA ASP A 70 15.62 -4.39 -9.49
C ASP A 70 14.19 -3.92 -9.80
N ASN A 71 13.17 -4.45 -9.11
CA ASN A 71 11.79 -4.17 -9.46
C ASN A 71 10.84 -4.23 -8.27
N ALA A 72 10.55 -3.07 -7.69
CA ALA A 72 9.51 -2.91 -6.67
C ALA A 72 8.12 -3.39 -7.15
N ASP A 73 7.86 -3.43 -8.47
CA ASP A 73 6.59 -3.91 -9.03
C ASP A 73 6.40 -5.43 -8.95
N ARG A 74 7.47 -6.20 -8.76
CA ARG A 74 7.36 -7.64 -8.54
C ARG A 74 7.06 -8.00 -7.09
N LEU A 75 7.22 -7.06 -6.16
CA LEU A 75 6.96 -7.35 -4.75
C LEU A 75 5.46 -7.49 -4.52
N SER A 76 5.07 -8.68 -4.08
CA SER A 76 3.76 -8.94 -3.50
C SER A 76 3.63 -8.21 -2.16
N ILE A 77 2.84 -7.14 -2.14
CA ILE A 77 2.51 -6.39 -0.92
C ILE A 77 1.75 -7.26 0.08
N SER A 78 0.85 -8.13 -0.39
CA SER A 78 0.11 -9.05 0.48
C SER A 78 1.05 -10.00 1.22
N THR A 79 2.08 -10.52 0.54
CA THR A 79 3.11 -11.37 1.16
C THR A 79 3.97 -10.60 2.16
N LEU A 80 4.27 -9.32 1.91
CA LEU A 80 4.96 -8.47 2.91
C LEU A 80 4.09 -8.21 4.14
N VAL A 81 2.80 -7.92 3.98
CA VAL A 81 1.86 -7.75 5.11
C VAL A 81 1.72 -9.04 5.90
N GLN A 82 1.60 -10.20 5.21
CA GLN A 82 1.62 -11.51 5.85
C GLN A 82 2.90 -11.71 6.66
N TYR A 83 4.05 -11.36 6.09
CA TYR A 83 5.35 -11.48 6.76
C TYR A 83 5.40 -10.69 8.08
N LEU A 84 4.97 -9.43 8.05
CA LEU A 84 4.99 -8.56 9.23
C LEU A 84 3.99 -9.04 10.29
N LYS A 85 2.75 -9.36 9.90
CA LYS A 85 1.73 -9.87 10.83
C LYS A 85 2.15 -11.16 11.53
N ALA A 86 2.69 -12.13 10.80
CA ALA A 86 3.16 -13.38 11.39
C ALA A 86 4.40 -13.15 12.29
N SER A 87 5.28 -12.20 11.93
CA SER A 87 6.36 -11.75 12.82
C SER A 87 5.79 -11.16 14.13
N HIS A 88 4.76 -10.33 14.07
CA HIS A 88 4.12 -9.77 15.26
C HIS A 88 3.52 -10.85 16.16
N THR A 89 2.79 -11.80 15.60
CA THR A 89 2.27 -12.94 16.35
C THR A 89 3.40 -13.70 17.05
N TYR A 90 4.50 -13.99 16.34
CA TYR A 90 5.66 -14.64 16.93
C TYR A 90 6.23 -13.87 18.13
N TYR A 91 6.44 -12.56 18.01
CA TYR A 91 7.01 -11.78 19.11
C TYR A 91 6.06 -11.63 20.30
N LEU A 92 4.81 -11.25 20.01
CA LEU A 92 3.85 -10.89 21.05
C LEU A 92 3.32 -12.10 21.81
N ASP A 93 3.08 -13.20 21.10
CA ASP A 93 2.40 -14.37 21.67
C ASP A 93 3.38 -15.47 22.09
N PHE A 94 4.61 -15.46 21.57
CA PHE A 94 5.62 -16.48 21.86
C PHE A 94 6.92 -15.93 22.42
N GLN A 95 7.72 -15.19 21.64
CA GLN A 95 9.11 -14.86 22.01
C GLN A 95 9.21 -14.01 23.27
N LEU A 96 8.45 -12.91 23.34
CA LEU A 96 8.52 -12.00 24.49
C LEU A 96 8.00 -12.66 25.79
N PRO A 97 6.86 -13.38 25.79
CA PRO A 97 6.45 -14.16 26.96
C PRO A 97 7.44 -15.27 27.34
N PHE A 98 8.06 -15.93 26.36
CA PHE A 98 8.99 -17.03 26.57
C PHE A 98 10.27 -16.58 27.28
N ILE A 99 10.89 -15.49 26.80
CA ILE A 99 12.04 -14.88 27.46
C ILE A 99 11.66 -14.40 28.87
N ARG A 100 10.48 -13.78 29.03
CA ARG A 100 10.01 -13.33 30.35
C ARG A 100 9.94 -14.47 31.34
N LYS A 101 9.42 -15.63 30.92
CA LYS A 101 9.37 -16.83 31.74
C LYS A 101 10.78 -17.30 32.13
N LYS A 102 11.71 -17.37 31.18
CA LYS A 102 13.11 -17.74 31.46
C LYS A 102 13.78 -16.79 32.47
N LEU A 103 13.51 -15.49 32.37
CA LEU A 103 14.04 -14.52 33.34
C LEU A 103 13.46 -14.75 34.75
N VAL A 104 12.17 -15.07 34.88
CA VAL A 104 11.57 -15.41 36.19
C VAL A 104 12.19 -16.67 36.76
N ASP A 105 12.33 -17.71 35.94
CA ASP A 105 12.89 -18.98 36.38
C ASP A 105 14.37 -18.87 36.79
N ALA A 106 15.07 -17.82 36.33
CA ALA A 106 16.49 -17.57 36.57
C ALA A 106 16.78 -16.53 37.66
N LEU A 107 15.79 -15.74 38.09
CA LEU A 107 15.95 -14.59 38.98
C LEU A 107 15.11 -14.76 40.25
N ASP A 108 15.72 -14.49 41.41
CA ASP A 108 15.00 -14.49 42.69
C ASP A 108 14.26 -13.15 42.88
N GLU A 109 12.92 -13.17 42.88
CA GLU A 109 12.11 -11.95 43.06
C GLU A 109 12.30 -11.25 44.42
N SER A 110 12.92 -11.89 45.41
CA SER A 110 13.30 -11.25 46.66
C SER A 110 14.50 -10.29 46.51
N ASP A 111 15.29 -10.43 45.45
CA ASP A 111 16.39 -9.54 45.11
C ASP A 111 15.88 -8.26 44.41
N ASN A 112 16.26 -7.10 44.93
CA ASN A 112 15.94 -5.81 44.33
C ASN A 112 16.49 -5.67 42.89
N LEU A 113 17.64 -6.27 42.60
CA LEU A 113 18.25 -6.23 41.27
C LEU A 113 17.48 -7.08 40.27
N ALA A 114 17.04 -8.27 40.69
CA ALA A 114 16.14 -9.12 39.91
C ALA A 114 14.84 -8.39 39.56
N ARG A 115 14.21 -7.72 40.53
CA ARG A 115 12.99 -6.93 40.29
C ARG A 115 13.22 -5.79 39.29
N LEU A 116 14.38 -5.14 39.33
CA LEU A 116 14.74 -4.10 38.37
C LEU A 116 14.89 -4.68 36.95
N ILE A 117 15.56 -5.82 36.80
CA ILE A 117 15.71 -6.53 35.51
C ILE A 117 14.34 -6.87 34.92
N LEU A 118 13.46 -7.47 35.72
CA LEU A 118 12.11 -7.84 35.27
C LEU A 118 11.30 -6.62 34.85
N LYS A 119 11.39 -5.51 35.60
CA LYS A 119 10.73 -4.26 35.24
C LYS A 119 11.24 -3.68 33.92
N LEU A 120 12.57 -3.63 33.71
CA LEU A 120 13.17 -3.15 32.46
C LEU A 120 12.70 -4.00 31.27
N TYR A 121 12.62 -5.32 31.46
CA TYR A 121 12.11 -6.22 30.43
C TYR A 121 10.63 -5.97 30.12
N ASP A 122 9.78 -5.83 31.15
CA ASP A 122 8.34 -5.61 30.98
C ASP A 122 8.06 -4.28 30.26
N GLU A 123 8.82 -3.24 30.57
CA GLU A 123 8.74 -1.96 29.87
C GLU A 123 9.18 -2.08 28.40
N TYR A 124 10.27 -2.80 28.14
CA TYR A 124 10.71 -3.09 26.77
C TYR A 124 9.64 -3.86 25.98
N ALA A 125 9.12 -4.96 26.51
CA ALA A 125 8.09 -5.75 25.88
C ALA A 125 6.77 -4.98 25.69
N HIS A 126 6.48 -4.00 26.55
CA HIS A 126 5.35 -3.09 26.39
C HIS A 126 5.52 -2.16 25.20
N ASP A 127 6.70 -1.57 25.02
CA ASP A 127 6.99 -0.66 23.91
C ASP A 127 6.85 -1.38 22.55
N ILE A 128 7.45 -2.57 22.41
CA ILE A 128 7.32 -3.41 21.20
C ILE A 128 5.84 -3.72 20.91
N ARG A 129 5.08 -4.10 21.95
CA ARG A 129 3.65 -4.40 21.81
C ARG A 129 2.85 -3.20 21.35
N ASN A 130 3.13 -2.00 21.85
CA ASN A 130 2.40 -0.80 21.45
C ASN A 130 2.68 -0.43 19.99
N HIS A 131 3.94 -0.54 19.58
CA HIS A 131 4.36 -0.30 18.21
C HIS A 131 3.69 -1.27 17.23
N MET A 132 3.82 -2.58 17.43
CA MET A 132 3.17 -3.58 16.54
C MET A 132 1.64 -3.42 16.52
N LYS A 133 1.02 -3.16 17.68
CA LYS A 133 -0.43 -2.88 17.74
C LYS A 133 -0.85 -1.62 17.00
N TYR A 134 0.03 -0.62 16.90
CA TYR A 134 -0.25 0.57 16.10
C TYR A 134 -0.31 0.21 14.62
N GLU A 135 0.64 -0.59 14.13
CA GLU A 135 0.65 -1.03 12.73
C GLU A 135 -0.57 -1.87 12.38
N GLU A 136 -0.92 -2.85 13.21
CA GLU A 136 -2.11 -3.68 13.04
C GLU A 136 -3.41 -2.86 12.97
N LYS A 137 -3.47 -1.74 13.70
CA LYS A 137 -4.67 -0.90 13.78
C LYS A 137 -4.73 0.21 12.75
N ASN A 138 -3.59 0.65 12.21
CA ASN A 138 -3.52 1.84 11.38
C ASN A 138 -2.86 1.54 10.02
N VAL A 139 -1.65 0.97 10.04
CA VAL A 139 -0.83 0.77 8.84
C VAL A 139 -1.39 -0.34 7.95
N PHE A 140 -1.66 -1.53 8.48
CA PHE A 140 -2.17 -2.63 7.63
C PHE A 140 -3.57 -2.37 7.07
N PRO A 141 -4.54 -1.83 7.83
CA PRO A 141 -5.82 -1.42 7.26
C PRO A 141 -5.66 -0.36 6.17
N TYR A 142 -4.72 0.58 6.33
CA TYR A 142 -4.40 1.55 5.28
C TYR A 142 -3.86 0.88 4.02
N VAL A 143 -2.92 -0.07 4.15
CA VAL A 143 -2.40 -0.83 3.01
C VAL A 143 -3.50 -1.64 2.32
N ASP A 144 -4.43 -2.24 3.08
CA ASP A 144 -5.58 -2.94 2.52
C ASP A 144 -6.46 -1.98 1.69
N THR A 145 -6.68 -0.73 2.16
CA THR A 145 -7.42 0.28 1.38
C THR A 145 -6.71 0.66 0.08
N LEU A 146 -5.39 0.84 0.13
CA LEU A 146 -4.57 1.11 -1.06
C LEU A 146 -4.65 -0.03 -2.08
N LEU A 147 -4.55 -1.29 -1.63
CA LEU A 147 -4.65 -2.46 -2.49
C LEU A 147 -6.04 -2.61 -3.13
N SER A 148 -7.09 -2.15 -2.44
CA SER A 148 -8.45 -2.09 -3.00
C SER A 148 -8.65 -0.96 -4.03
N GLY A 149 -7.61 -0.14 -4.28
CA GLY A 149 -7.67 1.00 -5.19
C GLY A 149 -8.33 2.24 -4.60
N GLN A 150 -8.56 2.28 -3.28
CA GLN A 150 -9.11 3.44 -2.59
C GLN A 150 -7.98 4.34 -2.08
N ASN A 151 -8.12 5.64 -2.32
CA ASN A 151 -7.22 6.63 -1.73
C ASN A 151 -7.74 7.07 -0.35
N ASN A 152 -6.82 7.14 0.61
CA ASN A 152 -7.08 7.74 1.92
C ASN A 152 -6.32 9.06 2.02
N ASP A 153 -7.06 10.18 2.03
CA ASP A 153 -6.47 11.52 2.08
C ASP A 153 -5.90 11.87 3.47
N ASN A 154 -6.24 11.10 4.50
CA ASN A 154 -5.92 11.41 5.91
C ASN A 154 -4.75 10.59 6.47
N TYR A 155 -4.18 9.67 5.70
CA TYR A 155 -3.07 8.83 6.14
C TYR A 155 -2.14 8.50 4.97
N ASP A 156 -0.84 8.61 5.20
CA ASP A 156 0.21 8.21 4.26
C ASP A 156 1.30 7.40 4.98
N ILE A 157 2.09 6.65 4.22
CA ILE A 157 3.18 5.85 4.79
C ILE A 157 4.28 6.72 5.43
N GLU A 158 4.38 8.02 5.08
CA GLU A 158 5.31 8.96 5.72
C GLU A 158 4.95 9.25 7.18
N THR A 159 3.65 9.22 7.51
CA THR A 159 3.15 9.38 8.87
C THR A 159 3.67 8.25 9.77
N PHE A 160 3.80 7.03 9.23
CA PHE A 160 4.42 5.90 9.92
C PHE A 160 5.95 6.06 10.02
N SER A 161 6.63 6.33 8.90
CA SER A 161 8.11 6.37 8.82
C SER A 161 8.76 7.35 9.81
N LYS A 162 8.12 8.49 10.11
CA LYS A 162 8.67 9.51 11.02
C LYS A 162 8.75 9.09 12.49
N HIS A 163 8.04 8.04 12.88
CA HIS A 163 7.91 7.59 14.28
C HIS A 163 8.56 6.22 14.54
N HIS A 164 9.29 5.67 13.57
CA HIS A 164 9.69 4.26 13.56
C HIS A 164 10.92 3.87 14.40
N LYS A 165 11.62 4.80 15.06
CA LYS A 165 12.84 4.44 15.81
C LYS A 165 12.53 3.85 17.19
N GLN A 166 12.84 2.57 17.37
CA GLN A 166 12.85 1.90 18.68
C GLN A 166 14.03 2.35 19.56
N THR A 167 13.87 2.16 20.87
CA THR A 167 14.79 2.64 21.91
C THR A 167 15.49 1.46 22.59
N ASP A 168 16.65 1.06 22.08
CA ASP A 168 17.41 -0.13 22.56
C ASP A 168 18.10 0.04 23.91
N VAL A 169 17.92 1.22 24.53
CA VAL A 169 18.62 1.59 25.76
C VAL A 169 18.25 0.67 26.92
N LYS A 170 16.95 0.33 27.07
CA LYS A 170 16.44 -0.52 28.17
C LYS A 170 17.00 -1.93 28.11
N LEU A 171 17.01 -2.52 26.91
CA LEU A 171 17.54 -3.87 26.66
C LEU A 171 19.04 -3.94 26.92
N ARG A 172 19.78 -2.92 26.47
CA ARG A 172 21.21 -2.80 26.74
C ARG A 172 21.51 -2.67 28.23
N GLU A 173 20.74 -1.86 28.96
CA GLU A 173 20.87 -1.73 30.41
C GLU A 173 20.60 -3.06 31.12
N LEU A 174 19.51 -3.73 30.78
CA LEU A 174 19.17 -5.05 31.30
C LEU A 174 20.31 -6.06 31.09
N LYS A 175 20.79 -6.20 29.85
CA LYS A 175 21.90 -7.12 29.51
C LYS A 175 23.15 -6.80 30.33
N ASN A 176 23.52 -5.53 30.41
CA ASN A 176 24.68 -5.09 31.18
C ASN A 176 24.54 -5.37 32.67
N ILE A 177 23.34 -5.22 33.24
CA ILE A 177 23.10 -5.53 34.65
C ILE A 177 23.32 -7.03 34.90
N ILE A 178 22.73 -7.89 34.07
CA ILE A 178 22.89 -9.35 34.19
C ILE A 178 24.36 -9.74 34.08
N ILE A 179 25.08 -9.27 33.06
CA ILE A 179 26.48 -9.67 32.80
C ILE A 179 27.43 -9.21 33.91
N LYS A 180 27.21 -8.02 34.49
CA LYS A 180 28.17 -7.40 35.42
C LYS A 180 27.94 -7.75 36.88
N TYR A 181 26.69 -7.98 37.27
CA TYR A 181 26.31 -8.03 38.69
C TYR A 181 25.63 -9.35 39.10
N LEU A 182 25.38 -10.25 38.16
CA LEU A 182 24.96 -11.64 38.40
C LEU A 182 26.05 -12.54 37.80
N PRO A 183 26.52 -13.65 38.41
CA PRO A 183 25.76 -14.61 39.23
C PRO A 183 26.43 -15.03 40.57
N SER A 184 25.67 -15.78 41.37
CA SER A 184 25.99 -16.33 42.70
C SER A 184 26.32 -17.84 42.71
N ASP A 185 25.89 -18.62 41.70
CA ASP A 185 26.24 -20.04 41.50
C ASP A 185 26.14 -20.52 40.03
N ALA A 186 26.55 -21.75 39.76
CA ALA A 186 26.65 -22.34 38.40
C ALA A 186 25.29 -22.64 37.72
N HIS A 187 24.24 -22.91 38.49
CA HIS A 187 22.92 -23.22 37.93
C HIS A 187 22.25 -21.95 37.42
N HIS A 188 22.17 -20.92 38.26
CA HIS A 188 21.62 -19.62 37.89
C HIS A 188 22.41 -18.97 36.75
N ASN A 189 23.75 -19.12 36.75
CA ASN A 189 24.59 -18.68 35.63
C ASN A 189 24.15 -19.31 34.29
N SER A 190 23.84 -20.60 34.28
CA SER A 190 23.41 -21.30 33.07
C SER A 190 22.04 -20.83 32.59
N GLN A 191 21.09 -20.62 33.50
CA GLN A 191 19.75 -20.11 33.16
C GLN A 191 19.80 -18.67 32.64
N LEU A 192 20.55 -17.79 33.30
CA LEU A 192 20.75 -16.40 32.86
C LEU A 192 21.48 -16.32 31.53
N THR A 193 22.46 -17.19 31.29
CA THR A 193 23.15 -17.29 29.98
C THR A 193 22.15 -17.66 28.88
N ALA A 194 21.27 -18.64 29.13
CA ALA A 194 20.24 -19.02 28.16
C ALA A 194 19.23 -17.90 27.90
N ALA A 195 18.80 -17.17 28.95
CA ALA A 195 17.91 -16.02 28.80
C ALA A 195 18.59 -14.88 28.02
N LEU A 196 19.85 -14.57 28.31
CA LEU A 196 20.64 -13.57 27.59
C LEU A 196 20.79 -13.92 26.12
N TYR A 197 21.06 -15.18 25.78
CA TYR A 197 21.16 -15.62 24.39
C TYR A 197 19.87 -15.35 23.62
N ASP A 198 18.71 -15.70 24.20
CA ASP A 198 17.42 -15.43 23.57
C ASP A 198 17.13 -13.93 23.45
N ILE A 199 17.56 -13.13 24.43
CA ILE A 199 17.45 -11.67 24.39
C ILE A 199 18.26 -11.09 23.23
N TYR A 200 19.53 -11.49 23.08
CA TYR A 200 20.37 -11.03 21.95
C TYR A 200 19.76 -11.42 20.62
N ASN A 201 19.33 -12.68 20.46
CA ASN A 201 18.70 -13.11 19.22
C ASN A 201 17.40 -12.33 18.96
N CYS A 202 16.58 -12.08 19.99
CA CYS A 202 15.34 -11.32 19.84
C CYS A 202 15.60 -9.90 19.32
N GLU A 203 16.64 -9.24 19.83
CA GLU A 203 17.05 -7.90 19.39
C GLU A 203 17.52 -7.93 17.93
N ASP A 204 18.42 -8.85 17.57
CA ASP A 204 18.91 -9.00 16.18
C ASP A 204 17.75 -9.22 15.21
N TRP A 205 16.75 -10.04 15.58
CA TRP A 205 15.60 -10.32 14.72
C TRP A 205 14.59 -9.17 14.64
N LEU A 206 14.43 -8.38 15.71
CA LEU A 206 13.62 -7.16 15.67
C LEU A 206 14.28 -6.09 14.80
N ASP A 207 15.62 -5.99 14.85
CA ASP A 207 16.38 -5.14 13.93
C ASP A 207 16.17 -5.59 12.48
N GLN A 208 16.19 -6.90 12.20
CA GLN A 208 15.89 -7.40 10.85
C GLN A 208 14.45 -7.12 10.42
N HIS A 209 13.47 -7.25 11.32
CA HIS A 209 12.07 -6.88 11.06
C HIS A 209 11.94 -5.40 10.71
N ALA A 210 12.52 -4.50 11.51
CA ALA A 210 12.54 -3.07 11.24
C ALA A 210 13.26 -2.72 9.93
N ASN A 211 14.36 -3.40 9.62
CA ASN A 211 15.06 -3.22 8.35
C ASN A 211 14.21 -3.64 7.13
N VAL A 212 13.44 -4.73 7.23
CA VAL A 212 12.49 -5.13 6.18
C VAL A 212 11.40 -4.07 6.00
N GLU A 213 10.93 -3.46 7.08
CA GLU A 213 9.97 -2.37 7.00
C GLU A 213 10.54 -1.14 6.30
N GLU A 214 11.71 -0.69 6.73
CA GLU A 214 12.35 0.53 6.24
C GLU A 214 12.85 0.41 4.80
N GLU A 215 13.45 -0.73 4.44
CA GLU A 215 14.16 -0.89 3.17
C GLU A 215 13.35 -1.58 2.08
N ILE A 216 12.28 -2.30 2.45
CA ILE A 216 11.45 -3.06 1.49
C ILE A 216 9.99 -2.61 1.54
N PHE A 217 9.34 -2.71 2.70
CA PHE A 217 7.90 -2.48 2.81
C PHE A 217 7.51 -1.03 2.53
N ILE A 218 8.11 -0.06 3.24
CA ILE A 218 7.81 1.37 3.07
C ILE A 218 8.06 1.81 1.61
N PRO A 219 9.20 1.51 0.97
CA PRO A 219 9.41 1.82 -0.45
C PRO A 219 8.35 1.19 -1.37
N ALA A 220 7.96 -0.07 -1.12
CA ALA A 220 6.94 -0.74 -1.92
C ALA A 220 5.56 -0.07 -1.79
N ILE A 221 5.18 0.36 -0.58
CA ILE A 221 3.95 1.13 -0.35
C ILE A 221 4.01 2.52 -0.99
N ARG A 222 5.13 3.25 -0.86
CA ARG A 222 5.33 4.55 -1.54
C ARG A 222 5.13 4.44 -3.05
N HIS A 223 5.64 3.36 -3.64
CA HIS A 223 5.49 3.13 -5.07
C HIS A 223 4.04 2.81 -5.46
N LEU A 224 3.34 2.01 -4.65
CA LEU A 224 1.91 1.76 -4.81
C LEU A 224 1.08 3.05 -4.71
N GLU A 225 1.33 3.88 -3.69
CA GLU A 225 0.69 5.20 -3.53
C GLU A 225 0.89 6.09 -4.78
N ALA A 226 2.11 6.13 -5.30
CA ALA A 226 2.43 6.92 -6.50
C ALA A 226 1.65 6.44 -7.73
N LYS A 227 1.53 5.11 -7.92
CA LYS A 227 0.73 4.52 -9.00
C LYS A 227 -0.76 4.83 -8.85
N THR A 228 -1.32 4.70 -7.65
CA THR A 228 -2.74 5.01 -7.40
C THR A 228 -3.04 6.48 -7.67
N LYS A 229 -2.16 7.40 -7.23
CA LYS A 229 -2.27 8.84 -7.54
C LYS A 229 -2.20 9.14 -9.05
N GLN A 230 -1.30 8.48 -9.79
CA GLN A 230 -1.20 8.64 -11.25
C GLN A 230 -2.44 8.12 -11.98
N ASN A 231 -2.99 6.99 -11.56
CA ASN A 231 -4.22 6.43 -12.11
C ASN A 231 -5.40 7.38 -11.87
N ASP A 232 -5.54 7.93 -10.66
CA ASP A 232 -6.56 8.93 -10.32
C ASP A 232 -6.48 10.18 -11.20
N VAL A 233 -5.27 10.69 -11.43
CA VAL A 233 -5.04 11.84 -12.32
C VAL A 233 -5.42 11.48 -13.76
N THR A 234 -5.03 10.28 -14.23
CA THR A 234 -5.35 9.81 -15.58
C THR A 234 -6.86 9.63 -15.78
N VAL A 235 -7.58 9.10 -14.79
CA VAL A 235 -9.04 8.96 -14.82
C VAL A 235 -9.73 10.33 -14.75
N LYS A 236 -9.23 11.27 -13.93
CA LYS A 236 -9.73 12.66 -13.88
C LYS A 236 -9.51 13.38 -15.22
N ILE A 237 -8.34 13.22 -15.84
CA ILE A 237 -8.06 13.79 -17.17
C ILE A 237 -8.96 13.15 -18.22
N SER A 238 -9.09 11.81 -18.23
CA SER A 238 -9.94 11.09 -19.18
C SER A 238 -11.42 11.48 -19.04
N SER A 239 -11.92 11.68 -17.82
CA SER A 239 -13.29 12.17 -17.59
C SER A 239 -13.48 13.65 -17.94
N MET A 240 -12.45 14.50 -17.77
CA MET A 240 -12.45 15.89 -18.25
C MET A 240 -12.39 15.97 -19.79
N LEU A 241 -11.64 15.09 -20.44
CA LEU A 241 -11.55 14.97 -21.89
C LEU A 241 -12.84 14.39 -22.49
N ASN A 242 -13.43 13.37 -21.85
CA ASN A 242 -14.73 12.82 -22.25
C ASN A 242 -15.88 13.83 -22.05
N ARG A 243 -15.81 14.69 -21.03
CA ARG A 243 -16.75 15.83 -20.89
C ARG A 243 -16.56 16.90 -21.98
N LYS A 244 -15.38 16.99 -22.59
CA LYS A 244 -15.10 17.89 -23.72
C LYS A 244 -15.45 17.28 -25.08
N SER A 245 -15.56 15.95 -25.20
CA SER A 245 -15.90 15.27 -26.46
C SER A 245 -17.41 15.08 -26.69
N ASP A 246 -18.28 15.40 -25.71
CA ASP A 246 -19.75 15.31 -25.85
C ASP A 246 -20.42 16.66 -26.16
N THR A 247 -19.63 17.69 -26.51
CA THR A 247 -20.14 18.96 -27.06
C THR A 247 -19.29 19.47 -28.23
N GLY A 248 -18.91 18.57 -29.15
CA GLY A 248 -18.26 18.91 -30.41
C GLY A 248 -19.18 18.65 -31.59
N ASP A 249 -19.69 19.72 -32.18
CA ASP A 249 -20.28 19.83 -33.53
C ASP A 249 -21.75 19.46 -33.79
N THR A 250 -22.48 18.82 -32.87
CA THR A 250 -23.92 18.59 -33.08
C THR A 250 -24.81 19.56 -32.31
N LEU A 251 -25.75 20.19 -33.03
CA LEU A 251 -26.80 21.02 -32.44
C LEU A 251 -27.68 20.19 -31.51
N SER A 252 -28.07 20.77 -30.37
CA SER A 252 -29.09 20.16 -29.51
C SER A 252 -30.45 20.18 -30.20
N ASP A 253 -31.39 19.32 -29.79
CA ASP A 253 -32.72 19.27 -30.42
C ASP A 253 -33.46 20.61 -30.32
N ARG A 254 -33.26 21.34 -29.21
CA ARG A 254 -33.79 22.71 -29.05
C ARG A 254 -33.15 23.72 -30.01
N GLU A 255 -31.88 23.56 -30.34
CA GLU A 255 -31.22 24.38 -31.34
C GLU A 255 -31.69 24.03 -32.75
N LYS A 256 -31.99 22.76 -33.04
CA LYS A 256 -32.60 22.33 -34.31
C LYS A 256 -33.98 22.95 -34.49
N ASP A 257 -34.85 22.90 -33.48
CA ASP A 257 -36.18 23.52 -33.51
C ASP A 257 -36.10 25.02 -33.83
N VAL A 258 -35.15 25.72 -33.20
CA VAL A 258 -34.92 27.15 -33.42
C VAL A 258 -34.41 27.41 -34.84
N ILE A 259 -33.53 26.57 -35.40
CA ILE A 259 -33.10 26.71 -36.81
C ILE A 259 -34.26 26.50 -37.77
N ILE A 260 -35.09 25.48 -37.56
CA ILE A 260 -36.25 25.18 -38.43
C ILE A 260 -37.18 26.39 -38.48
N SER A 261 -37.53 26.98 -37.33
CA SER A 261 -38.40 28.16 -37.30
C SER A 261 -37.76 29.41 -37.93
N VAL A 262 -36.43 29.56 -37.86
CA VAL A 262 -35.70 30.64 -38.56
C VAL A 262 -35.76 30.45 -40.08
N VAL A 263 -35.63 29.21 -40.56
CA VAL A 263 -35.72 28.88 -42.00
C VAL A 263 -37.13 29.07 -42.54
N GLN A 264 -38.15 28.90 -41.70
CA GLN A 264 -39.56 29.19 -42.01
C GLN A 264 -39.89 30.70 -41.98
N GLY A 265 -38.90 31.58 -41.77
CA GLY A 265 -39.10 33.03 -41.81
C GLY A 265 -39.72 33.64 -40.54
N MET A 266 -39.84 32.87 -39.45
CA MET A 266 -40.44 33.35 -38.20
C MET A 266 -39.53 34.37 -37.51
N THR A 267 -40.13 35.44 -36.98
CA THR A 267 -39.43 36.43 -36.15
C THR A 267 -39.11 35.86 -34.77
N ASN A 268 -38.14 36.43 -34.04
CA ASN A 268 -37.80 35.98 -32.67
C ASN A 268 -39.01 35.93 -31.73
N LYS A 269 -40.01 36.79 -31.94
CA LYS A 269 -41.24 36.84 -31.14
C LYS A 269 -42.20 35.70 -31.50
N GLU A 270 -42.29 35.35 -32.78
CA GLU A 270 -43.10 34.21 -33.25
C GLU A 270 -42.46 32.88 -32.86
N ILE A 271 -41.14 32.75 -32.96
CA ILE A 271 -40.39 31.56 -32.50
C ILE A 271 -40.60 31.34 -30.99
N ALA A 272 -40.52 32.42 -30.22
CA ALA A 272 -40.75 32.39 -28.77
C ALA A 272 -42.15 31.86 -28.43
N ASN A 273 -43.17 32.37 -29.12
CA ASN A 273 -44.54 31.91 -28.96
C ASN A 273 -44.74 30.46 -29.41
N HIS A 274 -44.16 30.08 -30.55
CA HIS A 274 -44.29 28.74 -31.15
C HIS A 274 -43.63 27.65 -30.30
N LEU A 275 -42.44 27.93 -29.74
CA LEU A 275 -41.69 27.00 -28.90
C LEU A 275 -42.02 27.15 -27.40
N CYS A 276 -42.95 28.04 -27.05
CA CYS A 276 -43.34 28.37 -25.68
C CYS A 276 -42.15 28.74 -24.77
N ILE A 277 -41.22 29.58 -25.27
CA ILE A 277 -40.04 30.07 -24.54
C ILE A 277 -39.96 31.61 -24.60
N SER A 278 -39.09 32.21 -23.78
CA SER A 278 -38.90 33.66 -23.83
C SER A 278 -38.15 34.11 -25.10
N THR A 279 -38.40 35.33 -25.56
CA THR A 279 -37.65 35.94 -26.67
C THR A 279 -36.15 36.02 -26.38
N ASN A 280 -35.75 36.24 -25.12
CA ASN A 280 -34.35 36.22 -24.70
C ASN A 280 -33.74 34.83 -24.84
N THR A 281 -34.49 33.77 -24.53
CA THR A 281 -34.07 32.37 -24.71
C THR A 281 -33.81 32.06 -26.19
N VAL A 282 -34.66 32.54 -27.10
CA VAL A 282 -34.45 32.41 -28.56
C VAL A 282 -33.16 33.10 -29.00
N ILE A 283 -32.89 34.32 -28.52
CA ILE A 283 -31.64 35.06 -28.83
C ILE A 283 -30.41 34.27 -28.36
N THR A 284 -30.47 33.70 -27.16
CA THR A 284 -29.39 32.85 -26.62
C THR A 284 -29.17 31.60 -27.47
N HIS A 285 -30.23 30.90 -27.88
CA HIS A 285 -30.11 29.74 -28.77
C HIS A 285 -29.50 30.12 -30.12
N ARG A 286 -29.95 31.22 -30.75
CA ARG A 286 -29.38 31.70 -32.02
C ARG A 286 -27.89 32.05 -31.90
N ARG A 287 -27.46 32.64 -30.79
CA ARG A 287 -26.04 32.92 -30.51
C ARG A 287 -25.22 31.63 -30.37
N ASN A 288 -25.78 30.62 -29.70
CA ASN A 288 -25.14 29.32 -29.54
C ASN A 288 -25.03 28.56 -30.87
N ILE A 289 -26.10 28.57 -31.69
CA ILE A 289 -26.11 28.03 -33.04
C ILE A 289 -25.04 28.69 -33.90
N ALA A 290 -25.00 30.03 -33.95
CA ALA A 290 -24.03 30.76 -34.77
C ALA A 290 -22.58 30.46 -34.34
N ARG A 291 -22.34 30.31 -33.03
CA ARG A 291 -21.03 29.93 -32.49
C ARG A 291 -20.65 28.47 -32.83
N LYS A 292 -21.60 27.54 -32.76
CA LYS A 292 -21.38 26.11 -33.05
C LYS A 292 -21.15 25.87 -34.54
N LEU A 293 -21.93 26.51 -35.40
CA LEU A 293 -21.88 26.31 -36.85
C LEU A 293 -20.89 27.25 -37.56
N GLN A 294 -20.42 28.32 -36.90
CA GLN A 294 -19.66 29.42 -37.51
C GLN A 294 -20.40 30.07 -38.69
N ILE A 295 -21.73 30.05 -38.65
CA ILE A 295 -22.61 30.65 -39.66
C ILE A 295 -23.33 31.84 -39.03
N HIS A 296 -23.15 33.02 -39.60
CA HIS A 296 -23.73 34.26 -39.11
C HIS A 296 -24.82 34.83 -40.04
N SER A 297 -25.03 34.24 -41.21
CA SER A 297 -26.04 34.68 -42.18
C SER A 297 -27.29 33.78 -42.15
N PRO A 298 -28.51 34.35 -42.25
CA PRO A 298 -29.73 33.57 -42.38
C PRO A 298 -29.70 32.61 -43.57
N ALA A 299 -29.18 33.06 -44.72
CA ALA A 299 -29.02 32.22 -45.91
C ALA A 299 -28.11 31.01 -45.67
N GLY A 300 -27.03 31.18 -44.88
CA GLY A 300 -26.15 30.08 -44.51
C GLY A 300 -26.83 29.06 -43.59
N LEU A 301 -27.70 29.51 -42.67
CA LEU A 301 -28.46 28.61 -41.80
C LEU A 301 -29.50 27.80 -42.58
N THR A 302 -30.11 28.39 -43.61
CA THR A 302 -31.02 27.69 -44.53
C THR A 302 -30.30 26.59 -45.32
N ILE A 303 -29.13 26.90 -45.89
CA ILE A 303 -28.31 25.90 -46.59
C ILE A 303 -27.94 24.75 -45.65
N TYR A 304 -27.52 25.07 -44.42
CA TYR A 304 -27.19 24.07 -43.41
C TYR A 304 -28.38 23.17 -43.07
N ALA A 305 -29.59 23.73 -42.92
CA ALA A 305 -30.79 22.98 -42.58
C ALA A 305 -31.21 22.00 -43.69
N ILE A 306 -31.04 22.38 -44.96
CA ILE A 306 -31.32 21.51 -46.11
C ILE A 306 -30.30 20.38 -46.19
N VAL A 307 -28.99 20.69 -46.09
CA VAL A 307 -27.90 19.70 -46.20
C VAL A 307 -27.99 18.63 -45.10
N ASN A 308 -28.47 19.00 -43.92
CA ASN A 308 -28.62 18.10 -42.77
C ASN A 308 -30.02 17.46 -42.65
N ASN A 309 -30.86 17.54 -43.68
CA ASN A 309 -32.24 17.01 -43.70
C ASN A 309 -33.11 17.48 -42.53
N LEU A 310 -32.88 18.70 -42.02
CA LEU A 310 -33.71 19.28 -40.96
C LEU A 310 -34.99 19.91 -41.53
N VAL A 311 -34.98 20.29 -42.81
CA VAL A 311 -36.07 21.00 -43.49
C VAL A 311 -36.13 20.57 -44.96
N ASP A 312 -37.34 20.32 -45.48
CA ASP A 312 -37.59 20.03 -46.90
C ASP A 312 -37.62 21.34 -47.72
N ILE A 313 -37.03 21.33 -48.93
CA ILE A 313 -36.97 22.49 -49.85
C ILE A 313 -38.34 23.15 -50.08
N SER A 314 -39.42 22.39 -49.98
CA SER A 314 -40.80 22.88 -50.13
C SER A 314 -41.27 23.85 -49.04
N THR A 315 -40.56 23.96 -47.91
CA THR A 315 -40.95 24.76 -46.74
C THR A 315 -40.11 26.03 -46.53
N VAL A 316 -39.18 26.32 -47.44
CA VAL A 316 -38.28 27.48 -47.36
C VAL A 316 -38.94 28.70 -48.02
N ILE A 317 -39.11 29.78 -47.25
CA ILE A 317 -39.53 31.08 -47.77
C ILE A 317 -38.26 31.86 -48.12
N LEU A 318 -38.01 32.08 -49.42
CA LEU A 318 -36.86 32.86 -49.93
C LEU A 318 -37.07 34.36 -49.80
#